data_AF-A0A9Q0YKM6-F1
#
_entry.id   AF-A0A9Q0YKM6-F1
#
_cell.length_a   1.000
_cell.length_b   1.000
_cell.length_c   1.000
_cell.angle_alpha   90.00
_cell.angle_beta   90.00
_cell.angle_gamma   90.00
#
_symmetry.space_group_name_H-M   'P 1'
#
loop_
_entity.id
_entity.type
_entity.pdbx_description
1 polymer ?
#
loop_
_entity_poly.entity_id
_entity_poly.type
_entity_poly.pdbx_seq_one_letter_code
_entity_poly.pdbx_strand_id
1 'polypeptide(L)'
;MDFADSNCPGGKTMSGKCPSQADHVKCCFTADTDEECATYNHPTAGQVGSCVSTSQCPGSFYISNLCPTKPNDIKCCFDKPTGTCSGGSDGPVPADCMQCICNVESNCQEIGCKWDVNSNSCGPYQIKYDYYTDALAINPNLGSGWESCTTKFACSEDTVQAYMTRYATHSRLGHTPTCEDFSRIHNGGPNGWNSPSTVGYWDKIQAQGCS
;
A
#
# COMPACT_ATOMS: atom_id res chain seq x y z
N MET A 1 2.46 11.77 -16.40
CA MET A 1 3.49 12.79 -16.69
C MET A 1 3.07 14.06 -15.98
N ASP A 2 3.99 14.74 -15.29
CA ASP A 2 3.68 15.91 -14.47
C ASP A 2 3.72 17.17 -15.33
N PHE A 3 2.62 17.95 -15.34
CA PHE A 3 2.57 19.22 -16.05
C PHE A 3 1.93 20.32 -15.18
N ALA A 4 2.18 21.58 -15.56
CA ALA A 4 1.43 22.71 -15.02
C ALA A 4 -0.05 22.62 -15.43
N ASP A 5 -0.96 23.06 -14.54
CA ASP A 5 -2.43 22.99 -14.66
C ASP A 5 -2.98 23.34 -16.07
N SER A 6 -2.39 24.33 -16.75
CA SER A 6 -2.79 24.80 -18.08
C SER A 6 -2.48 23.86 -19.24
N ASN A 7 -1.73 22.78 -19.01
CA ASN A 7 -1.19 21.92 -20.06
C ASN A 7 -1.77 20.50 -20.05
N CYS A 8 -2.72 20.21 -19.15
CA CYS A 8 -3.40 18.92 -19.17
C CYS A 8 -4.32 18.82 -20.40
N PRO A 9 -4.19 17.76 -21.23
CA PRO A 9 -5.11 17.52 -22.34
C PRO A 9 -6.57 17.52 -21.88
N GLY A 10 -7.40 18.38 -22.46
CA GLY A 10 -8.81 18.51 -22.10
C GLY A 10 -9.11 19.02 -20.67
N GLY A 11 -8.12 19.60 -19.97
CA GLY A 11 -8.29 20.10 -18.61
C GLY A 11 -8.53 19.00 -17.56
N LYS A 12 -8.06 17.78 -17.83
CA LYS A 12 -8.28 16.61 -16.97
C LYS A 12 -7.18 16.50 -15.93
N THR A 13 -7.55 16.82 -14.70
CA THR A 13 -6.65 16.82 -13.54
C THR A 13 -7.14 15.85 -12.48
N MET A 14 -6.19 15.22 -11.77
CA MET A 14 -6.48 14.44 -10.57
C MET A 14 -6.40 15.28 -9.31
N SER A 15 -7.43 15.18 -8.49
CA SER A 15 -7.43 15.68 -7.12
C SER A 15 -6.49 14.85 -6.23
N GLY A 16 -5.72 15.49 -5.35
CA GLY A 16 -4.97 14.82 -4.28
C GLY A 16 -3.66 14.10 -4.67
N LYS A 17 -3.13 14.30 -5.89
CA LYS A 17 -1.82 13.76 -6.31
C LYS A 17 -0.94 14.84 -6.87
N CYS A 18 -0.05 15.33 -6.00
CA CYS A 18 1.23 16.03 -6.21
C CYS A 18 1.69 16.71 -4.90
N PRO A 19 1.64 16.08 -3.70
CA PRO A 19 1.90 16.79 -2.43
C PRO A 19 3.34 17.28 -2.27
N SER A 20 4.28 16.71 -3.04
CA SER A 20 5.69 17.12 -3.10
C SER A 20 5.98 18.22 -4.14
N GLN A 21 4.99 18.59 -4.95
CA GLN A 21 5.09 19.63 -5.96
C GLN A 21 4.26 20.85 -5.53
N ALA A 22 4.55 22.01 -6.09
CA ALA A 22 3.78 23.23 -5.82
C ALA A 22 2.31 23.07 -6.24
N ASP A 23 1.38 23.73 -5.55
CA ASP A 23 -0.08 23.56 -5.71
C ASP A 23 -0.62 23.67 -7.15
N HIS A 24 0.13 24.30 -8.05
CA HIS A 24 -0.18 24.49 -9.47
C HIS A 24 0.27 23.33 -10.39
N VAL A 25 0.94 22.30 -9.85
CA VAL A 25 1.37 21.10 -10.56
C VAL A 25 0.34 20.01 -10.33
N LYS A 26 -0.28 19.53 -11.40
CA LYS A 26 -1.34 18.50 -11.35
C LYS A 26 -0.89 17.28 -12.16
N CYS A 27 -1.28 16.09 -11.73
CA CYS A 27 -1.19 14.91 -12.58
C CYS A 27 -2.22 15.01 -13.73
N CYS A 28 -1.75 15.00 -14.98
CA CYS A 28 -2.59 15.07 -16.17
C CYS A 28 -2.94 13.70 -16.73
N PHE A 29 -4.12 13.60 -17.37
CA PHE A 29 -4.65 12.40 -18.00
C PHE A 29 -4.89 12.57 -19.51
N THR A 30 -4.83 11.46 -20.24
CA THR A 30 -5.05 11.40 -21.70
C THR A 30 -6.29 10.57 -22.11
N ALA A 31 -7.08 10.11 -21.14
CA ALA A 31 -8.32 9.38 -21.39
C ALA A 31 -9.50 10.36 -21.58
N ASP A 32 -10.44 10.06 -22.48
CA ASP A 32 -11.40 11.01 -23.04
C ASP A 32 -12.88 10.55 -23.01
N THR A 33 -13.17 9.32 -22.59
CA THR A 33 -14.53 8.73 -22.66
C THR A 33 -14.98 8.03 -21.36
N ASP A 34 -16.31 7.92 -21.20
CA ASP A 34 -16.94 7.14 -20.11
C ASP A 34 -16.49 5.67 -20.10
N GLU A 35 -16.26 5.07 -21.28
CA GLU A 35 -15.81 3.68 -21.41
C GLU A 35 -14.37 3.52 -20.90
N GLU A 36 -13.51 4.49 -21.21
CA GLU A 36 -12.16 4.53 -20.67
C GLU A 36 -12.16 4.70 -19.15
N CYS A 37 -13.10 5.43 -18.53
CA CYS A 37 -13.20 5.42 -17.06
C CYS A 37 -13.32 4.00 -16.47
N ALA A 38 -14.09 3.13 -17.13
CA ALA A 38 -14.34 1.76 -16.68
C ALA A 38 -13.20 0.78 -17.00
N THR A 39 -12.38 1.06 -18.02
CA THR A 39 -11.37 0.11 -18.52
C THR A 39 -9.92 0.62 -18.41
N TYR A 40 -9.72 1.87 -18.04
CA TYR A 40 -8.40 2.49 -18.00
C TYR A 40 -7.61 2.03 -16.78
N ASN A 41 -6.45 1.45 -17.06
CA ASN A 41 -5.45 1.09 -16.05
C ASN A 41 -4.40 2.21 -15.99
N HIS A 42 -4.47 3.05 -14.96
CA HIS A 42 -3.49 4.12 -14.80
C HIS A 42 -2.28 3.63 -14.01
N PRO A 43 -1.03 3.87 -14.47
CA PRO A 43 0.18 3.41 -13.80
C PRO A 43 0.32 3.83 -12.33
N THR A 44 -0.34 4.92 -11.90
CA THR A 44 -0.31 5.43 -10.52
C THR A 44 -1.68 5.58 -9.86
N ALA A 45 -2.78 5.46 -10.61
CA ALA A 45 -4.15 5.65 -10.09
C ALA A 45 -4.94 4.34 -9.99
N GLY A 46 -4.32 3.21 -10.33
CA GLY A 46 -4.87 1.87 -10.11
C GLY A 46 -5.76 1.40 -11.25
N GLN A 47 -6.32 0.21 -11.05
CA GLN A 47 -7.21 -0.45 -11.99
C GLN A 47 -8.66 -0.15 -11.61
N VAL A 48 -9.38 0.43 -12.57
CA VAL A 48 -10.85 0.54 -12.65
C VAL A 48 -11.45 1.71 -11.85
N GLY A 49 -12.14 2.60 -12.58
CA GLY A 49 -12.97 3.66 -12.01
C GLY A 49 -14.47 3.44 -12.26
N SER A 50 -15.30 4.06 -11.42
CA SER A 50 -16.76 4.12 -11.56
C SER A 50 -17.22 5.58 -11.61
N CYS A 51 -18.08 5.91 -12.58
CA CYS A 51 -18.72 7.22 -12.66
C CYS A 51 -19.80 7.35 -11.58
N VAL A 52 -19.42 7.87 -10.41
CA VAL A 52 -20.34 8.10 -9.27
C VAL A 52 -20.22 9.52 -8.73
N SER A 53 -21.06 9.89 -7.77
CA SER A 53 -21.02 11.21 -7.15
C SER A 53 -19.67 11.46 -6.48
N THR A 54 -19.15 12.69 -6.57
CA THR A 54 -17.96 13.13 -5.82
C THR A 54 -17.96 12.72 -4.34
N SER A 55 -19.12 12.77 -3.69
CA SER A 55 -19.29 12.39 -2.28
C SER A 55 -19.16 10.89 -2.01
N GLN A 56 -19.24 10.07 -3.05
CA GLN A 56 -19.13 8.62 -3.00
C GLN A 56 -17.74 8.12 -3.42
N CYS A 57 -16.87 9.01 -3.90
CA CYS A 57 -15.50 8.63 -4.23
C CYS A 57 -14.70 8.33 -2.96
N PRO A 58 -14.10 7.14 -2.83
CA PRO A 58 -13.18 6.82 -1.75
C PRO A 58 -12.05 7.86 -1.67
N GLY A 59 -11.87 8.50 -0.51
CA GLY A 59 -10.82 9.48 -0.29
C GLY A 59 -10.87 10.73 -1.18
N SER A 60 -12.02 11.04 -1.79
CA SER A 60 -12.16 12.11 -2.81
C SER A 60 -11.24 11.93 -4.02
N PHE A 61 -10.92 10.67 -4.35
CA PHE A 61 -10.04 10.32 -5.43
C PHE A 61 -10.81 10.14 -6.73
N TYR A 62 -10.73 11.15 -7.61
CA TYR A 62 -11.45 11.16 -8.87
C TYR A 62 -10.78 12.03 -9.94
N ILE A 63 -11.14 11.74 -11.19
CA ILE A 63 -10.80 12.57 -12.34
C ILE A 63 -12.02 13.40 -12.74
N SER A 64 -11.80 14.71 -12.87
CA SER A 64 -12.79 15.61 -13.43
C SER A 64 -12.86 15.48 -14.95
N ASN A 65 -14.08 15.60 -15.50
CA ASN A 65 -14.34 15.61 -16.95
C ASN A 65 -14.03 14.30 -17.70
N LEU A 66 -13.99 13.16 -16.98
CA LEU A 66 -13.82 11.82 -17.55
C LEU A 66 -15.13 11.01 -17.63
N CYS A 67 -16.26 11.60 -17.22
CA CYS A 67 -17.60 11.06 -17.41
C CYS A 67 -18.46 12.06 -18.22
N PRO A 68 -18.08 12.41 -19.48
CA PRO A 68 -18.77 13.42 -20.29
C PRO A 68 -20.27 13.18 -20.50
N THR A 69 -20.78 11.95 -20.36
CA THR A 69 -22.23 11.70 -20.48
C THR A 69 -23.01 11.97 -19.19
N LYS A 70 -22.33 12.31 -18.08
CA LYS A 70 -22.92 12.44 -16.75
C LYS A 70 -23.01 13.91 -16.30
N PRO A 71 -23.89 14.22 -15.33
CA PRO A 71 -23.94 15.52 -14.68
C PRO A 71 -22.60 15.95 -14.07
N ASN A 72 -22.39 17.26 -13.91
CA ASN A 72 -21.12 17.85 -13.48
C ASN A 72 -20.62 17.37 -12.09
N ASP A 73 -21.52 16.89 -11.24
CA ASP A 73 -21.24 16.35 -9.90
C ASP A 73 -20.81 14.88 -9.90
N ILE A 74 -20.93 14.20 -11.04
CA ILE A 74 -20.44 12.84 -11.26
C ILE A 74 -19.01 12.90 -11.79
N LYS A 75 -18.13 12.10 -11.17
CA LYS A 75 -16.71 12.02 -11.52
C LYS A 75 -16.32 10.56 -11.69
N CYS A 76 -15.25 10.33 -12.43
CA CYS A 76 -14.66 9.00 -12.51
C CYS A 76 -13.87 8.77 -11.22
N CYS A 77 -14.51 8.13 -10.24
CA CYS A 77 -13.87 7.78 -8.98
C CYS A 77 -13.12 6.47 -9.17
N PHE A 78 -11.91 6.35 -8.64
CA PHE A 78 -11.21 5.07 -8.63
C PHE A 78 -11.29 4.49 -7.22
N ASP A 79 -11.35 3.17 -7.13
CA ASP A 79 -10.94 2.51 -5.90
C ASP A 79 -9.51 2.98 -5.65
N LYS A 80 -9.25 3.45 -4.41
CA LYS A 80 -7.95 3.97 -3.99
C LYS A 80 -6.85 3.19 -4.72
N PRO A 81 -5.92 3.84 -5.44
CA PRO A 81 -4.91 3.12 -6.17
C PRO A 81 -4.27 2.10 -5.23
N THR A 82 -4.20 0.85 -5.68
CA THR A 82 -3.17 -0.07 -5.20
C THR A 82 -1.85 0.68 -5.39
N GLY A 83 -1.38 1.31 -4.31
CA GLY A 83 -0.32 2.31 -4.34
C GLY A 83 -0.78 3.70 -4.77
N THR A 84 -1.64 4.38 -3.99
CA THR A 84 -1.17 5.56 -3.22
C THR A 84 -2.29 6.40 -2.53
N CYS A 85 -2.03 6.80 -1.28
CA CYS A 85 -2.78 7.76 -0.41
C CYS A 85 -4.15 7.36 0.19
N SER A 86 -4.08 6.65 1.32
CA SER A 86 -4.80 7.00 2.57
C SER A 86 -4.04 6.31 3.69
N GLY A 87 -3.30 7.08 4.50
CA GLY A 87 -2.90 6.73 5.87
C GLY A 87 -2.19 5.39 6.14
N GLY A 88 -1.64 4.72 5.14
CA GLY A 88 -0.81 3.51 5.24
C GLY A 88 0.18 3.55 4.10
N SER A 89 1.48 3.49 4.43
CA SER A 89 2.61 3.84 3.58
C SER A 89 2.72 3.07 2.25
N ASP A 90 3.13 3.83 1.22
CA ASP A 90 3.41 3.43 -0.16
C ASP A 90 4.68 2.57 -0.30
N GLY A 91 4.79 1.49 0.47
CA GLY A 91 5.94 0.60 0.43
C GLY A 91 5.82 -0.53 -0.61
N PRO A 92 6.84 -1.39 -0.68
CA PRO A 92 6.95 -2.44 -1.70
C PRO A 92 5.92 -3.58 -1.55
N VAL A 93 5.25 -3.70 -0.40
CA VAL A 93 4.29 -4.78 -0.14
C VAL A 93 2.91 -4.40 -0.69
N PRO A 94 2.34 -5.18 -1.63
CA PRO A 94 0.97 -5.00 -2.11
C PRO A 94 -0.08 -5.11 -0.99
N ALA A 95 -1.19 -4.39 -1.12
CA ALA A 95 -2.22 -4.28 -0.08
C ALA A 95 -2.93 -5.62 0.22
N ASP A 96 -3.17 -6.44 -0.80
CA ASP A 96 -3.70 -7.80 -0.66
C ASP A 96 -2.74 -8.70 0.11
N CYS A 97 -1.43 -8.64 -0.21
CA CYS A 97 -0.41 -9.38 0.53
C CYS A 97 -0.34 -8.93 1.99
N MET A 98 -0.35 -7.61 2.24
CA MET A 98 -0.37 -7.02 3.57
C MET A 98 -1.58 -7.52 4.39
N GLN A 99 -2.77 -7.56 3.77
CA GLN A 99 -3.98 -8.06 4.40
C GLN A 99 -3.87 -9.55 4.78
N CYS A 100 -3.27 -10.38 3.94
CA CYS A 100 -3.08 -11.80 4.25
C CYS A 100 -2.10 -12.02 5.40
N ILE A 101 -0.97 -11.31 5.43
CA ILE A 101 -0.01 -11.35 6.55
C ILE A 101 -0.73 -10.98 7.85
N CYS A 102 -1.43 -9.85 7.84
CA CYS A 102 -2.21 -9.37 8.97
C CYS A 102 -3.26 -10.37 9.48
N ASN A 103 -3.97 -11.05 8.55
CA ASN A 103 -4.95 -12.09 8.90
C ASN A 103 -4.26 -13.29 9.57
N VAL A 104 -3.14 -13.77 9.04
CA VAL A 104 -2.40 -14.91 9.59
C VAL A 104 -1.79 -14.58 10.96
N GLU A 105 -1.29 -13.36 11.16
CA GLU A 105 -0.63 -12.96 12.40
C GLU A 105 -1.60 -12.72 13.57
N SER A 106 -2.75 -12.09 13.31
CA SER A 106 -3.64 -11.64 14.38
C SER A 106 -5.14 -11.69 14.07
N ASN A 107 -5.54 -12.21 12.91
CA ASN A 107 -6.85 -11.94 12.31
C ASN A 107 -7.13 -10.45 12.13
N CYS A 108 -6.09 -9.68 11.79
CA CYS A 108 -6.13 -8.22 11.67
C CYS A 108 -6.78 -7.52 12.86
N GLN A 109 -6.19 -7.71 14.04
CA GLN A 109 -6.64 -7.06 15.27
C GLN A 109 -5.49 -6.25 15.89
N GLU A 110 -5.80 -5.04 16.39
CA GLU A 110 -4.89 -4.24 17.22
C GLU A 110 -4.75 -4.88 18.62
N ILE A 111 -4.02 -5.99 18.68
CA ILE A 111 -3.71 -6.69 19.93
C ILE A 111 -2.45 -6.11 20.58
N GLY A 112 -2.35 -6.26 21.90
CA GLY A 112 -1.13 -5.92 22.62
C GLY A 112 0.04 -6.86 22.28
N CYS A 113 1.14 -6.67 22.97
CA CYS A 113 2.31 -7.54 22.85
C CYS A 113 2.07 -8.88 23.55
N LYS A 114 2.44 -9.97 22.87
CA LYS A 114 2.40 -11.34 23.39
C LYS A 114 3.81 -11.93 23.36
N TRP A 115 4.16 -12.69 24.39
CA TRP A 115 5.43 -13.42 24.42
C TRP A 115 5.39 -14.57 23.43
N ASP A 116 6.30 -14.58 22.45
CA ASP A 116 6.43 -15.63 21.44
C ASP A 116 7.88 -15.84 20.96
N VAL A 117 8.35 -17.10 21.04
CA VAL A 117 9.71 -17.55 20.73
C VAL A 117 10.80 -16.56 21.19
N ASN A 118 11.11 -16.60 22.49
CA ASN A 118 12.20 -15.86 23.14
C ASN A 118 12.10 -14.32 23.15
N SER A 119 11.01 -13.72 22.64
CA SER A 119 10.78 -12.27 22.72
C SER A 119 9.28 -11.94 22.66
N ASN A 120 8.91 -10.68 22.87
CA ASN A 120 7.54 -10.21 22.60
C ASN A 120 7.34 -9.93 21.10
N SER A 121 6.13 -10.18 20.62
CA SER A 121 5.61 -9.80 19.29
C SER A 121 4.34 -8.96 19.47
N CYS A 122 4.21 -7.84 18.76
CA CYS A 122 3.18 -6.84 19.03
C CYS A 122 2.25 -6.58 17.84
N GLY A 123 0.96 -6.37 18.13
CA GLY A 123 0.02 -5.76 17.19
C GLY A 123 -0.46 -6.63 16.04
N PRO A 124 -1.06 -5.98 15.02
CA PRO A 124 -1.73 -6.66 13.91
C PRO A 124 -0.82 -7.59 13.10
N TYR A 125 0.47 -7.25 13.04
CA TYR A 125 1.49 -7.97 12.28
C TYR A 125 2.49 -8.73 13.16
N GLN A 126 2.25 -8.81 14.48
CA GLN A 126 3.12 -9.51 15.45
C GLN A 126 4.61 -9.12 15.32
N ILE A 127 4.88 -7.81 15.24
CA ILE A 127 6.22 -7.27 14.99
C ILE A 127 7.09 -7.36 16.25
N LYS A 128 8.33 -7.84 16.11
CA LYS A 128 9.35 -7.90 17.16
C LYS A 128 10.21 -6.62 17.24
N TYR A 129 10.89 -6.41 18.36
CA TYR A 129 11.70 -5.20 18.59
C TYR A 129 12.81 -5.00 17.54
N ASP A 130 13.55 -6.06 17.20
CA ASP A 130 14.63 -5.97 16.21
C ASP A 130 14.09 -5.66 14.80
N TYR A 131 12.91 -6.21 14.48
CA TYR A 131 12.19 -5.90 13.23
C TYR A 131 11.86 -4.40 13.16
N TYR A 132 11.27 -3.85 14.22
CA TYR A 132 10.98 -2.43 14.31
C TYR A 132 12.24 -1.56 14.24
N THR A 133 13.32 -1.97 14.90
CA THR A 133 14.59 -1.23 14.90
C THR A 133 15.18 -1.13 13.49
N ASP A 134 15.15 -2.22 12.72
CA ASP A 134 15.58 -2.22 11.32
C ASP A 134 14.68 -1.36 10.42
N ALA A 135 13.37 -1.39 10.66
CA ALA A 135 12.40 -0.55 9.96
C ALA A 135 12.61 0.94 10.25
N LEU A 136 12.89 1.30 11.50
CA LEU A 136 13.16 2.68 11.93
C LEU A 136 14.40 3.27 11.25
N ALA A 137 15.39 2.43 10.92
CA ALA A 137 16.55 2.87 10.14
C ALA A 137 16.20 3.25 8.69
N ILE A 138 15.06 2.81 8.17
CA ILE A 138 14.54 3.17 6.83
C ILE A 138 13.50 4.30 6.94
N ASN A 139 12.60 4.22 7.91
CA ASN A 139 11.59 5.25 8.17
C ASN A 139 11.77 5.80 9.61
N PRO A 140 12.54 6.88 9.79
CA PRO A 140 12.76 7.50 11.10
C PRO A 140 11.50 8.10 11.75
N ASN A 141 10.38 8.16 11.02
CA ASN A 141 9.12 8.75 11.48
C ASN A 141 8.15 7.73 12.11
N LEU A 142 8.54 6.47 12.33
CA LEU A 142 7.72 5.42 12.98
C LEU A 142 7.37 5.69 14.46
N GLY A 143 7.52 6.94 14.93
CA GLY A 143 7.19 7.36 16.27
C GLY A 143 8.28 7.04 17.30
N SER A 144 7.96 7.26 18.58
CA SER A 144 8.92 7.25 19.68
C SER A 144 9.08 5.91 20.40
N GLY A 145 8.38 4.85 19.99
CA GLY A 145 8.44 3.56 20.68
C GLY A 145 7.88 2.38 19.89
N TRP A 146 8.55 1.24 20.00
CA TRP A 146 8.19 0.00 19.32
C TRP A 146 6.76 -0.46 19.64
N GLU A 147 6.39 -0.60 20.92
CA GLU A 147 5.06 -1.09 21.29
C GLU A 147 3.95 -0.09 20.92
N SER A 148 4.18 1.21 21.17
CA SER A 148 3.20 2.26 20.86
C SER A 148 2.96 2.41 19.35
N CYS A 149 3.97 2.15 18.53
CA CYS A 149 3.84 2.08 17.08
C CYS A 149 3.17 0.79 16.64
N THR A 150 3.77 -0.36 16.93
CA THR A 150 3.42 -1.63 16.28
C THR A 150 2.10 -2.21 16.72
N THR A 151 1.51 -1.75 17.83
CA THR A 151 0.15 -2.11 18.23
C THR A 151 -0.95 -1.38 17.47
N LYS A 152 -0.60 -0.44 16.58
CA LYS A 152 -1.54 0.37 15.78
C LYS A 152 -1.39 0.14 14.29
N PHE A 153 -2.51 -0.02 13.58
CA PHE A 153 -2.51 -0.36 12.14
C PHE A 153 -1.56 0.51 11.32
N ALA A 154 -1.79 1.82 11.31
CA ALA A 154 -1.02 2.75 10.48
C ALA A 154 0.50 2.61 10.69
N CYS A 155 0.96 2.60 11.94
CA CYS A 155 2.39 2.53 12.22
C CYS A 155 2.97 1.12 12.04
N SER A 156 2.17 0.08 12.31
CA SER A 156 2.57 -1.31 12.07
C SER A 156 2.73 -1.62 10.58
N GLU A 157 1.83 -1.11 9.73
CA GLU A 157 1.95 -1.21 8.26
C GLU A 157 3.20 -0.48 7.77
N ASP A 158 3.41 0.75 8.25
CA ASP A 158 4.62 1.52 7.94
C ASP A 158 5.90 0.80 8.37
N THR A 159 5.85 0.08 9.49
CA THR A 159 6.97 -0.73 9.96
C THR A 159 7.23 -1.91 9.02
N VAL A 160 6.19 -2.64 8.58
CA VAL A 160 6.33 -3.74 7.62
C VAL A 160 6.89 -3.23 6.29
N GLN A 161 6.33 -2.14 5.76
CA GLN A 161 6.76 -1.54 4.50
C GLN A 161 8.23 -1.09 4.53
N ALA A 162 8.65 -0.44 5.61
CA ALA A 162 10.02 -0.01 5.79
C ALA A 162 10.99 -1.21 5.91
N TYR A 163 10.61 -2.26 6.63
CA TYR A 163 11.39 -3.47 6.75
C TYR A 163 11.55 -4.20 5.40
N MET A 164 10.47 -4.30 4.62
CA MET A 164 10.51 -4.91 3.30
C MET A 164 11.33 -4.07 2.30
N THR A 165 11.29 -2.74 2.41
CA THR A 165 12.16 -1.86 1.61
C THR A 165 13.65 -2.16 1.83
N ARG A 166 14.02 -2.56 3.05
CA ARG A 166 15.39 -2.94 3.40
C ARG A 166 15.78 -4.32 2.85
N TYR A 167 14.88 -5.29 2.97
CA TYR A 167 15.23 -6.70 2.82
C TYR A 167 14.65 -7.38 1.58
N ALA A 168 13.44 -7.03 1.15
CA ALA A 168 12.81 -7.60 -0.03
C ALA A 168 13.18 -6.77 -1.26
N THR A 169 14.44 -6.87 -1.71
CA THR A 169 14.95 -6.12 -2.87
C THR A 169 15.43 -7.05 -3.97
N HIS A 170 15.31 -6.62 -5.23
CA HIS A 170 15.79 -7.41 -6.37
C HIS A 170 17.27 -7.80 -6.25
N SER A 171 18.12 -6.91 -5.72
CA SER A 171 19.54 -7.19 -5.53
C SER A 171 19.84 -8.27 -4.49
N ARG A 172 18.98 -8.43 -3.48
CA ARG A 172 19.14 -9.47 -2.44
C ARG A 172 18.54 -10.81 -2.86
N LEU A 173 17.41 -10.78 -3.56
CA LEU A 173 16.62 -11.97 -3.89
C LEU A 173 17.03 -12.57 -5.24
N GLY A 174 17.50 -11.75 -6.17
CA GLY A 174 17.79 -12.15 -7.55
C GLY A 174 16.57 -12.09 -8.48
N HIS A 175 15.41 -11.68 -7.98
CA HIS A 175 14.16 -11.53 -8.72
C HIS A 175 13.31 -10.39 -8.14
N THR A 176 12.26 -9.98 -8.86
CA THR A 176 11.28 -9.01 -8.34
C THR A 176 10.53 -9.63 -7.16
N PRO A 177 10.55 -9.01 -5.96
CA PRO A 177 9.90 -9.56 -4.78
C PRO A 177 8.42 -9.88 -4.99
N THR A 178 7.98 -11.03 -4.48
CA THR A 178 6.60 -11.54 -4.54
C THR A 178 5.95 -11.55 -3.16
N CYS A 179 4.64 -11.83 -3.08
CA CYS A 179 3.99 -11.99 -1.78
C CYS A 179 4.58 -13.15 -0.96
N GLU A 180 5.03 -14.21 -1.62
CA GLU A 180 5.79 -15.28 -0.98
C GLU A 180 7.04 -14.74 -0.28
N ASP A 181 7.84 -13.94 -0.99
CA ASP A 181 9.07 -13.37 -0.44
C ASP A 181 8.78 -12.47 0.75
N PHE A 182 7.82 -11.54 0.63
CA PHE A 182 7.43 -10.65 1.72
C PHE A 182 6.96 -11.43 2.94
N SER A 183 6.08 -12.40 2.76
CA SER A 183 5.54 -13.23 3.84
C SER A 183 6.62 -14.04 4.55
N ARG A 184 7.54 -14.64 3.78
CA ARG A 184 8.62 -15.45 4.32
C ARG A 184 9.68 -14.61 5.00
N ILE A 185 9.96 -13.40 4.51
CA ILE A 185 10.83 -12.42 5.19
C ILE A 185 10.18 -11.92 6.48
N HIS A 186 8.86 -11.70 6.48
CA HIS A 186 8.12 -11.28 7.67
C HIS A 186 8.25 -12.31 8.79
N ASN A 187 8.03 -13.58 8.45
CA ASN A 187 8.09 -14.69 9.41
C ASN A 187 9.52 -15.07 9.83
N GLY A 188 10.47 -15.07 8.90
CA GLY A 188 11.82 -15.61 9.11
C GLY A 188 12.94 -14.59 9.26
N GLY A 189 12.62 -13.29 9.21
CA GLY A 189 13.61 -12.22 9.19
C GLY A 189 14.32 -12.07 7.84
N PRO A 190 15.50 -11.41 7.78
CA PRO A 190 16.10 -10.92 6.54
C PRO A 190 16.37 -11.97 5.46
N ASN A 191 16.62 -13.22 5.86
CA ASN A 191 16.90 -14.34 4.96
C ASN A 191 15.76 -15.37 4.94
N GLY A 192 14.59 -15.03 5.47
CA GLY A 192 13.44 -15.92 5.57
C GLY A 192 12.95 -16.44 4.21
N TRP A 193 13.09 -15.65 3.14
CA TRP A 193 12.76 -16.04 1.76
C TRP A 193 13.52 -17.29 1.26
N ASN A 194 14.69 -17.59 1.83
CA ASN A 194 15.50 -18.77 1.47
C ASN A 194 15.58 -19.82 2.60
N SER A 195 14.77 -19.66 3.65
CA SER A 195 14.73 -20.64 4.76
C SER A 195 13.62 -21.66 4.54
N PRO A 196 13.88 -22.98 4.65
CA PRO A 196 12.81 -23.99 4.63
C PRO A 196 11.81 -23.84 5.78
N SER A 197 12.21 -23.24 6.90
CA SER A 197 11.34 -23.06 8.08
C SER A 197 10.15 -22.13 7.84
N THR A 198 10.21 -21.29 6.81
CA THR A 198 9.16 -20.29 6.51
C THR A 198 8.16 -20.80 5.47
N VAL A 199 8.38 -21.96 4.86
CA VAL A 199 7.47 -22.55 3.86
C VAL A 199 6.09 -22.81 4.46
N GLY A 200 6.03 -23.40 5.66
CA GLY A 200 4.75 -23.65 6.32
C GLY A 200 4.01 -22.37 6.75
N TYR A 201 4.71 -21.23 6.85
CA TYR A 201 4.05 -19.93 7.03
C TYR A 201 3.45 -19.44 5.71
N TRP A 202 4.19 -19.55 4.61
CA TRP A 202 3.69 -19.21 3.27
C TRP A 202 2.45 -20.02 2.88
N ASP A 203 2.41 -21.32 3.18
CA ASP A 203 1.23 -22.16 2.92
C ASP A 203 -0.05 -21.61 3.58
N LYS A 204 0.07 -21.00 4.77
CA LYS A 204 -1.06 -20.35 5.46
C LYS A 204 -1.51 -19.08 4.75
N ILE A 205 -0.58 -18.31 4.21
CA ILE A 205 -0.84 -17.09 3.44
C ILE A 205 -1.53 -17.45 2.12
N GLN A 206 -1.05 -18.47 1.40
CA GLN A 206 -1.72 -18.98 0.20
C GLN A 206 -3.13 -19.48 0.49
N ALA A 207 -3.36 -20.11 1.65
CA ALA A 207 -4.70 -20.52 2.06
C ALA A 207 -5.67 -19.35 2.28
N GLN A 208 -5.18 -18.10 2.42
CA GLN A 208 -6.01 -16.89 2.40
C GLN A 208 -6.37 -16.40 0.98
N GLY A 209 -5.82 -17.03 -0.07
CA GLY A 209 -6.02 -16.64 -1.47
C GLY A 209 -4.97 -15.66 -2.02
N CYS A 210 -3.87 -15.41 -1.29
CA CYS A 210 -2.79 -14.53 -1.73
C CYS A 210 -1.72 -15.26 -2.58
N SER A 211 -1.14 -14.56 -3.55
CA SER A 211 -0.11 -15.06 -4.48
C SER A 211 1.05 -14.08 -4.63
#